data_AF-A0A1M6W6K4-F1
#
_entry.id   AF-A0A1M6W6K4-F1
#
_cell.length_a   1.000
_cell.length_b   1.000
_cell.length_c   1.000
_cell.angle_alpha   90.00
_cell.angle_beta   90.00
_cell.angle_gamma   90.00
#
_symmetry.space_group_name_H-M   'P 1'
#
loop_
_entity.id
_entity.type
_entity.pdbx_description
1 polymer ?
#
loop_
_entity_poly.entity_id
_entity_poly.type
_entity_poly.pdbx_seq_one_letter_code
_entity_poly.pdbx_strand_id
1 'polypeptide(L)'
;MRNLFFSLIALCSLTTFGQEASYSFDKKLTYKINVPDEYSSIFTTKEPIYFINYLSKNALLGTAEGFESYTGGGNFNRESFFINNNRFFDVYSNSLENTLSIKAPYYYEGIPEESLKPYTDNLFGQFESIKNLNSSTTINGFACNEYEMTSKNTVETTKSTLCIDEKSKLDNVSFLFPKAKLKGLLIRLDAGDFNGITLEKTAEANAKVTFDEKKEIESFTKKLADKKKEYEANNNFAVDSVYADSAIAADYYTPDNRYDDPINSYYSYQTSENNNVNTLFNNIALLNYSLVYNDSDYDGKPDYDRNTALKVAESSTKQLVKQFKKSKLATKEEIDELNKIFKKYFDDAKKFKLEANPNYGNNTTIEDAAAAVAANSLADYYDTYESTYKTTDTNIIDLAIDNPDVSDFLKVAPEHCKNLNNSIPTFSDKNLKKDLHNYVGQVCDLYIYNSGSVGLVETINSMRKSALDIINKYDKISKDDKEKLTTFLNSLD
;
A
#
# COMPACT_ATOMS: atom_id res chain seq x y z
N MET A 1 -54.14 37.98 9.95
CA MET A 1 -53.35 37.90 8.69
C MET A 1 -51.99 38.61 8.72
N ARG A 2 -51.43 38.96 9.90
CA ARG A 2 -50.14 39.66 9.99
C ARG A 2 -49.02 38.85 10.68
N ASN A 3 -49.38 37.72 11.30
CA ASN A 3 -48.43 36.81 11.97
C ASN A 3 -48.09 35.55 11.17
N LEU A 4 -48.66 35.39 9.96
CA LEU A 4 -48.36 34.26 9.05
C LEU A 4 -47.29 34.59 8.00
N PHE A 5 -46.92 35.87 7.85
CA PHE A 5 -45.90 36.31 6.89
C PHE A 5 -44.48 36.23 7.45
N PHE A 6 -44.31 36.25 8.77
CA PHE A 6 -42.98 36.12 9.41
C PHE A 6 -42.50 34.67 9.50
N SER A 7 -43.41 33.68 9.47
CA SER A 7 -43.05 32.26 9.43
C SER A 7 -42.65 31.76 8.04
N LEU A 8 -43.08 32.43 6.97
CA LEU A 8 -42.67 32.09 5.59
C LEU A 8 -41.34 32.74 5.17
N ILE A 9 -40.99 33.90 5.75
CA ILE A 9 -39.70 34.54 5.49
C ILE A 9 -38.56 33.92 6.33
N ALA A 10 -38.88 33.31 7.48
CA ALA A 10 -37.90 32.56 8.29
C ALA A 10 -37.63 31.13 7.77
N LEU A 11 -38.48 30.58 6.90
CA LEU A 11 -38.25 29.26 6.27
C LEU A 11 -37.54 29.33 4.90
N CYS A 12 -37.34 30.53 4.33
CA CYS A 12 -36.57 30.71 3.10
C CYS A 12 -35.08 31.05 3.34
N SER A 13 -34.60 31.01 4.59
CA SER A 13 -33.22 31.37 4.94
C SER A 13 -32.38 30.22 5.53
N LEU A 14 -32.83 28.95 5.43
CA LEU A 14 -32.08 27.80 5.96
C LEU A 14 -31.98 26.61 4.99
N THR A 15 -32.13 26.85 3.69
CA THR A 15 -31.80 25.87 2.65
C THR A 15 -30.90 26.50 1.59
N THR A 16 -29.75 27.00 2.02
CA THR A 16 -28.55 26.83 1.18
C THR A 16 -28.25 25.32 1.19
N PHE A 17 -28.98 24.57 0.35
CA PHE A 17 -28.49 23.30 -0.15
C PHE A 17 -27.03 23.53 -0.55
N GLY A 18 -26.09 22.74 0.01
CA GLY A 18 -24.68 22.78 -0.38
C GLY A 18 -24.63 22.71 -1.90
N GLN A 19 -24.36 23.84 -2.53
CA GLN A 19 -24.38 23.92 -3.97
C GLN A 19 -23.02 23.41 -4.40
N GLU A 20 -23.01 22.23 -5.00
CA GLU A 20 -21.83 21.65 -5.62
C GLU A 20 -21.13 22.72 -6.47
N ALA A 21 -19.95 23.16 -6.01
CA ALA A 21 -19.24 24.24 -6.66
C ALA A 21 -18.41 23.67 -7.80
N SER A 22 -18.60 24.22 -9.01
CA SER A 22 -17.79 23.87 -10.16
C SER A 22 -16.61 24.85 -10.28
N TYR A 23 -15.42 24.29 -10.39
CA TYR A 23 -14.17 25.02 -10.57
C TYR A 23 -13.64 24.73 -11.97
N SER A 24 -13.35 25.80 -12.71
CA SER A 24 -12.69 25.73 -14.01
C SER A 24 -11.27 26.26 -13.88
N PHE A 25 -10.30 25.49 -14.38
CA PHE A 25 -8.89 25.85 -14.37
C PHE A 25 -8.43 26.08 -15.80
N ASP A 26 -7.94 27.29 -16.06
CA ASP A 26 -7.59 27.79 -17.38
C ASP A 26 -6.07 27.85 -17.61
N LYS A 27 -5.26 27.65 -16.55
CA LYS A 27 -3.80 27.61 -16.63
C LYS A 27 -3.25 26.34 -15.99
N LYS A 28 -2.26 25.73 -16.65
CA LYS A 28 -1.42 24.65 -16.14
C LYS A 28 0.00 25.18 -15.93
N LEU A 29 0.51 25.04 -14.71
CA LEU A 29 1.91 25.25 -14.36
C LEU A 29 2.57 23.88 -14.21
N THR A 30 3.71 23.68 -14.87
CA THR A 30 4.47 22.44 -14.77
C THR A 30 5.83 22.74 -14.17
N TYR A 31 6.09 22.15 -13.02
CA TYR A 31 7.35 22.23 -12.30
C TYR A 31 8.10 20.92 -12.44
N LYS A 32 9.36 20.99 -12.82
CA LYS A 32 10.25 19.84 -12.75
C LYS A 32 10.69 19.64 -11.31
N ILE A 33 10.56 18.42 -10.81
CA ILE A 33 11.11 18.03 -9.51
C ILE A 33 12.58 17.66 -9.71
N ASN A 34 13.47 18.33 -9.01
CA ASN A 34 14.90 18.05 -9.07
C ASN A 34 15.24 16.99 -8.03
N VAL A 35 15.50 15.76 -8.49
CA VAL A 35 15.94 14.67 -7.61
C VAL A 35 17.47 14.67 -7.53
N PRO A 36 18.08 14.78 -6.34
CA PRO A 36 19.52 14.64 -6.19
C PRO A 36 20.02 13.27 -6.70
N ASP A 37 21.22 13.24 -7.29
CA ASP A 37 21.79 12.02 -7.88
C ASP A 37 21.87 10.86 -6.86
N GLU A 38 22.07 11.16 -5.58
CA GLU A 38 22.11 10.18 -4.49
C GLU A 38 20.79 9.44 -4.26
N TYR A 39 19.66 10.05 -4.63
CA TYR A 39 18.33 9.45 -4.54
C TYR A 39 17.83 8.90 -5.89
N SER A 40 18.58 9.10 -6.97
CA SER A 40 18.20 8.64 -8.32
C SER A 40 18.06 7.12 -8.43
N SER A 41 18.71 6.35 -7.56
CA SER A 41 18.61 4.88 -7.50
C SER A 41 17.30 4.38 -6.87
N ILE A 42 16.60 5.24 -6.13
CA ILE A 42 15.34 4.91 -5.44
C ILE A 42 14.14 5.09 -6.38
N PHE A 43 14.24 6.02 -7.34
CA PHE A 43 13.23 6.22 -8.36
C PHE A 43 13.58 5.34 -9.56
N THR A 44 12.81 4.27 -9.79
CA THR A 44 13.01 3.30 -10.87
C THR A 44 12.86 3.90 -12.28
N THR A 45 12.35 5.13 -12.38
CA THR A 45 12.07 5.82 -13.63
C THR A 45 13.25 6.64 -14.13
N LYS A 46 13.66 6.42 -15.39
CA LYS A 46 14.55 7.35 -16.13
C LYS A 46 13.84 8.63 -16.59
N GLU A 47 12.54 8.74 -16.37
CA GLU A 47 11.73 9.86 -16.82
C GLU A 47 11.70 11.00 -15.79
N PRO A 48 11.62 12.27 -16.23
CA PRO A 48 11.50 13.40 -15.32
C PRO A 48 10.18 13.36 -14.53
N ILE A 49 10.27 13.68 -13.24
CA ILE A 49 9.11 13.79 -12.36
C ILE A 49 8.63 15.24 -12.35
N TYR A 50 7.31 15.43 -12.39
CA TYR A 50 6.68 16.75 -12.47
C TYR A 50 5.68 17.00 -11.35
N PHE A 51 5.73 18.20 -10.78
CA PHE A 51 4.70 18.75 -9.91
C PHE A 51 3.86 19.75 -10.70
N ILE A 52 2.54 19.58 -10.67
CA ILE A 52 1.63 20.29 -11.58
C ILE A 52 0.61 21.06 -10.78
N ASN A 53 0.35 22.31 -11.17
CA ASN A 53 -0.70 23.13 -10.60
C ASN A 53 -1.62 23.64 -11.71
N TYR A 54 -2.90 23.36 -11.58
CA TYR A 54 -3.98 23.96 -12.34
C TYR A 54 -4.52 25.13 -11.55
N LEU A 55 -4.52 26.33 -12.15
CA LEU A 55 -4.96 27.55 -11.48
C LEU A 55 -6.37 27.93 -11.91
N SER A 56 -7.16 28.32 -10.91
CA SER A 56 -8.38 29.08 -11.10
C SER A 56 -8.28 30.38 -10.29
N LYS A 57 -9.29 31.24 -10.40
CA LYS A 57 -9.32 32.51 -9.66
C LYS A 57 -9.26 32.33 -8.13
N ASN A 58 -9.88 31.27 -7.61
CA ASN A 58 -10.13 31.11 -6.17
C ASN A 58 -9.65 29.75 -5.62
N ALA A 59 -9.10 28.90 -6.46
CA ALA A 59 -8.68 27.56 -6.10
C ALA A 59 -7.52 27.07 -6.96
N LEU A 60 -6.78 26.11 -6.42
CA LEU A 60 -5.66 25.45 -7.09
C LEU A 60 -5.87 23.93 -6.99
N LEU A 61 -5.77 23.23 -8.12
CA LEU A 61 -5.76 21.77 -8.18
C LEU A 61 -4.34 21.34 -8.52
N GLY A 62 -3.75 20.45 -7.74
CA GLY A 62 -2.41 19.95 -8.01
C GLY A 62 -2.31 18.44 -8.05
N THR A 63 -1.28 17.96 -8.73
CA THR A 63 -0.98 16.54 -8.93
C THR A 63 0.51 16.39 -9.21
N ALA A 64 1.02 15.16 -9.17
CA ALA A 64 2.35 14.82 -9.61
C ALA A 64 2.30 13.77 -10.73
N GLU A 65 3.12 13.96 -11.76
CA GLU A 65 3.28 13.03 -12.90
C GLU A 65 4.71 12.42 -12.83
N GLY A 66 4.87 11.16 -13.26
CA GLY A 66 6.18 10.50 -13.35
C GLY A 66 6.62 9.69 -12.14
N PHE A 67 5.76 9.49 -11.13
CA PHE A 67 6.00 8.52 -10.05
C PHE A 67 5.46 7.14 -10.47
N GLU A 68 6.34 6.20 -10.80
CA GLU A 68 6.00 4.77 -10.75
C GLU A 68 6.13 4.32 -9.29
N SER A 69 4.98 4.12 -8.64
CA SER A 69 4.82 3.41 -7.36
C SER A 69 5.91 3.67 -6.28
N TYR A 70 5.72 4.68 -5.42
CA TYR A 70 6.43 4.74 -4.14
C TYR A 70 5.45 4.84 -2.98
N THR A 71 5.56 3.93 -2.01
CA THR A 71 4.74 3.83 -0.79
C THR A 71 5.35 4.53 0.43
N GLY A 72 6.40 5.35 0.29
CA GLY A 72 7.02 6.06 1.41
C GLY A 72 6.55 7.52 1.54
N GLY A 73 6.10 7.90 2.74
CA GLY A 73 5.48 9.18 3.06
C GLY A 73 6.40 10.40 2.96
N GLY A 74 6.47 11.03 1.79
CA GLY A 74 6.95 12.40 1.59
C GLY A 74 5.83 13.36 1.19
N ASN A 75 6.01 14.67 1.40
CA ASN A 75 5.02 15.72 1.10
C ASN A 75 4.56 15.77 -0.38
N PHE A 76 5.29 15.11 -1.28
CA PHE A 76 5.02 15.05 -2.72
C PHE A 76 4.39 13.72 -3.17
N ASN A 77 4.10 12.80 -2.24
CA ASN A 77 3.49 11.49 -2.50
C ASN A 77 1.95 11.55 -2.58
N ARG A 78 1.39 12.67 -3.04
CA ARG A 78 -0.07 12.84 -3.18
C ARG A 78 -0.43 12.81 -4.65
N GLU A 79 -1.13 11.75 -5.05
CA GLU A 79 -1.66 11.59 -6.42
C GLU A 79 -2.43 12.85 -6.88
N SER A 80 -3.15 13.52 -5.99
CA SER A 80 -3.80 14.82 -6.23
C SER A 80 -4.12 15.57 -4.93
N PHE A 81 -4.20 16.90 -5.01
CA PHE A 81 -4.63 17.76 -3.90
C PHE A 81 -5.40 18.97 -4.41
N PHE A 82 -6.26 19.53 -3.56
CA PHE A 82 -7.09 20.69 -3.89
C PHE A 82 -6.96 21.77 -2.81
N ILE A 83 -6.73 23.01 -3.23
CA ILE A 83 -6.66 24.17 -2.34
C ILE A 83 -7.84 25.07 -2.65
N ASN A 84 -8.71 25.28 -1.66
CA ASN A 84 -9.86 26.16 -1.74
C ASN A 84 -9.97 26.95 -0.43
N ASN A 85 -10.18 28.26 -0.51
CA ASN A 85 -10.31 29.13 0.68
C ASN A 85 -9.14 28.96 1.69
N ASN A 86 -7.90 28.84 1.20
CA ASN A 86 -6.69 28.60 1.98
C ASN A 86 -6.65 27.27 2.75
N ARG A 87 -7.59 26.36 2.48
CA ARG A 87 -7.59 25.00 3.01
C ARG A 87 -7.05 24.06 1.96
N PHE A 88 -6.13 23.23 2.38
CA PHE A 88 -5.53 22.17 1.61
C PHE A 88 -6.25 20.86 1.90
N PHE A 89 -6.82 20.26 0.86
CA PHE A 89 -7.50 18.97 0.89
C PHE A 89 -6.67 17.94 0.14
N ASP A 90 -6.43 16.79 0.76
CA ASP A 90 -5.97 15.61 0.04
C ASP A 90 -7.17 14.97 -0.66
N VAL A 91 -7.10 14.77 -1.98
CA VAL A 91 -8.27 14.35 -2.75
C VAL A 91 -7.96 13.23 -3.75
N TYR A 92 -8.94 12.36 -3.95
CA TYR A 92 -9.00 11.56 -5.17
C TYR A 92 -9.46 12.44 -6.32
N SER A 93 -8.74 12.40 -7.44
CA SER A 93 -9.17 13.00 -8.71
C SER A 93 -9.58 11.87 -9.66
N ASN A 94 -10.88 11.55 -9.68
CA ASN A 94 -11.39 10.57 -10.62
C ASN A 94 -11.56 11.26 -11.99
N SER A 95 -10.71 10.91 -12.95
CA SER A 95 -10.72 11.49 -14.31
C SER A 95 -12.02 11.22 -15.07
N LEU A 96 -12.79 10.22 -14.68
CA LEU A 96 -14.06 9.87 -15.33
C LEU A 96 -15.25 10.70 -14.82
N GLU A 97 -15.21 11.13 -13.57
CA GLU A 97 -16.36 11.78 -12.90
C GLU A 97 -16.20 13.29 -12.80
N ASN A 98 -14.98 13.83 -12.98
CA ASN A 98 -14.66 15.25 -12.76
C ASN A 98 -15.12 15.74 -11.37
N THR A 99 -15.21 14.86 -10.38
CA THR A 99 -15.57 15.19 -9.00
C THR A 99 -14.39 14.87 -8.10
N LEU A 100 -14.15 15.73 -7.11
CA LEU A 100 -13.12 15.53 -6.11
C LEU A 100 -13.71 14.97 -4.83
N SER A 101 -13.02 14.00 -4.23
CA SER A 101 -13.40 13.45 -2.92
C SER A 101 -12.24 13.46 -1.93
N ILE A 102 -12.50 13.86 -0.69
CA ILE A 102 -11.44 13.95 0.34
C ILE A 102 -10.96 12.53 0.70
N LYS A 103 -9.64 12.33 0.73
CA LYS A 103 -9.03 11.07 1.16
C LYS A 103 -9.14 10.93 2.67
N ALA A 104 -9.75 9.84 3.13
CA ALA A 104 -9.73 9.45 4.54
C ALA A 104 -8.55 8.49 4.79
N PRO A 105 -7.91 8.53 5.97
CA PRO A 105 -6.82 7.61 6.29
C PRO A 105 -7.32 6.17 6.27
N TYR A 106 -6.45 5.23 5.87
CA TYR A 106 -6.80 3.82 5.81
C TYR A 106 -6.91 3.20 7.22
N TYR A 107 -6.06 3.64 8.17
CA TYR A 107 -6.07 3.20 9.57
C TYR A 107 -6.36 4.36 10.52
N TYR A 108 -6.74 4.08 11.77
CA TYR A 108 -6.91 5.08 12.84
C TYR A 108 -5.72 5.13 13.80
N GLU A 109 -5.14 3.99 14.17
CA GLU A 109 -3.99 3.89 15.08
C GLU A 109 -2.70 4.46 14.46
N GLY A 110 -1.87 5.08 15.29
CA GLY A 110 -0.54 5.57 14.88
C GLY A 110 -0.60 6.77 13.93
N ILE A 111 -1.80 7.24 13.56
CA ILE A 111 -1.97 8.37 12.68
C ILE A 111 -1.89 9.68 13.48
N PRO A 112 -1.02 10.63 13.08
CA PRO A 112 -0.95 11.94 13.73
C PRO A 112 -2.29 12.67 13.67
N GLU A 113 -2.66 13.40 14.74
CA GLU A 113 -3.93 14.11 14.85
C GLU A 113 -4.20 15.07 13.67
N GLU A 114 -3.14 15.70 13.13
CA GLU A 114 -3.25 16.57 11.95
C GLU A 114 -3.68 15.83 10.67
N SER A 115 -3.36 14.54 10.56
CA SER A 115 -3.78 13.68 9.43
C SER A 115 -5.20 13.13 9.63
N LEU A 116 -5.79 13.30 10.82
CA LEU A 116 -7.19 12.98 11.11
C LEU A 116 -8.13 14.18 10.86
N LYS A 117 -7.61 15.28 10.31
CA LYS A 117 -8.40 16.43 9.89
C LYS A 117 -8.70 16.33 8.38
N PRO A 118 -9.89 16.76 7.93
CA PRO A 118 -10.26 16.72 6.51
C PRO A 118 -9.42 17.66 5.64
N TYR A 119 -8.72 18.62 6.26
CA TYR A 119 -7.84 19.57 5.59
C TYR A 119 -6.77 20.11 6.54
N THR A 120 -5.74 20.72 5.97
CA THR A 120 -4.72 21.52 6.67
C THR A 120 -4.59 22.89 6.03
N ASP A 121 -3.96 23.84 6.70
CA ASP A 121 -3.75 25.20 6.17
C ASP A 121 -2.40 25.34 5.43
N ASN A 122 -1.60 24.27 5.33
CA ASN A 122 -0.27 24.34 4.71
C ASN A 122 0.04 23.05 3.92
N LEU A 123 0.47 23.21 2.67
CA LEU A 123 0.94 22.10 1.83
C LEU A 123 2.37 21.68 2.19
N PHE A 124 3.29 22.64 2.35
CA PHE A 124 4.72 22.39 2.57
C PHE A 124 5.11 22.34 4.06
N GLY A 125 4.17 21.96 4.94
CA GLY A 125 4.38 21.97 6.39
C GLY A 125 4.30 23.36 7.03
N GLN A 126 4.60 23.44 8.33
CA GLN A 126 4.61 24.71 9.06
C GLN A 126 5.91 25.48 8.81
N PHE A 127 5.77 26.75 8.40
CA PHE A 127 6.89 27.70 8.29
C PHE A 127 6.66 28.90 9.21
N GLU A 128 7.74 29.48 9.73
CA GLU A 128 7.70 30.65 10.61
C GLU A 128 7.70 31.96 9.84
N SER A 129 8.53 32.06 8.79
CA SER A 129 8.64 33.28 8.01
C SER A 129 9.14 33.04 6.58
N ILE A 130 8.75 33.94 5.67
CA ILE A 130 9.29 34.07 4.32
C ILE A 130 9.80 35.50 4.18
N LYS A 131 11.10 35.68 3.92
CA LYS A 131 11.77 36.98 3.89
C LYS A 131 12.43 37.22 2.55
N ASN A 132 12.17 38.37 1.95
CA ASN A 132 12.82 38.78 0.70
C ASN A 132 14.32 39.05 0.97
N LEU A 133 15.19 38.50 0.12
CA LEU A 133 16.65 38.64 0.22
C LEU A 133 17.18 39.86 -0.53
N ASN A 134 16.29 40.65 -1.15
CA ASN A 134 16.58 41.83 -1.97
C ASN A 134 17.53 41.53 -3.14
N SER A 135 17.48 40.32 -3.66
CA SER A 135 18.19 39.91 -4.86
C SER A 135 17.20 39.33 -5.87
N SER A 136 17.57 39.41 -7.14
CA SER A 136 16.76 38.90 -8.26
C SER A 136 17.61 38.00 -9.13
N THR A 137 17.00 36.99 -9.72
CA THR A 137 17.63 36.08 -10.67
C THR A 137 16.71 35.79 -11.85
N THR A 138 17.19 35.02 -12.82
CA THR A 138 16.40 34.52 -13.95
C THR A 138 16.60 33.02 -14.07
N ILE A 139 15.52 32.25 -14.01
CA ILE A 139 15.53 30.79 -14.08
C ILE A 139 14.60 30.37 -15.22
N ASN A 140 15.09 29.59 -16.17
CA ASN A 140 14.33 29.17 -17.37
C ASN A 140 13.64 30.34 -18.13
N GLY A 141 14.26 31.53 -18.11
CA GLY A 141 13.71 32.73 -18.74
C GLY A 141 12.70 33.51 -17.89
N PHE A 142 12.37 33.05 -16.69
CA PHE A 142 11.51 33.74 -15.74
C PHE A 142 12.33 34.54 -14.73
N ALA A 143 12.10 35.85 -14.68
CA ALA A 143 12.73 36.72 -13.69
C ALA A 143 11.98 36.63 -12.36
N CYS A 144 12.70 36.50 -11.24
CA CYS A 144 12.09 36.41 -9.91
C CYS A 144 12.99 36.99 -8.82
N ASN A 145 12.36 37.34 -7.70
CA ASN A 145 13.03 37.79 -6.48
C ASN A 145 13.30 36.58 -5.57
N GLU A 146 14.46 36.57 -4.93
CA GLU A 146 14.88 35.51 -4.01
C GLU A 146 14.35 35.76 -2.59
N TYR A 147 13.90 34.69 -1.95
CA TYR A 147 13.39 34.68 -0.58
C TYR A 147 13.98 33.53 0.22
N GLU A 148 14.15 33.73 1.51
CA GLU A 148 14.44 32.69 2.48
C GLU A 148 13.16 32.33 3.23
N MET A 149 12.82 31.04 3.23
CA MET A 149 11.77 30.46 4.06
C MET A 149 12.42 29.77 5.26
N THR A 150 12.02 30.17 6.46
CA THR A 150 12.46 29.51 7.70
C THR A 150 11.33 28.61 8.21
N SER A 151 11.64 27.33 8.36
CA SER A 151 10.73 26.32 8.92
C SER A 151 11.30 25.79 10.22
N LYS A 152 10.43 25.49 11.18
CA LYS A 152 10.83 24.96 12.48
C LYS A 152 9.99 23.75 12.82
N ASN A 153 10.64 22.61 13.00
CA ASN A 153 10.03 21.44 13.63
C ASN A 153 10.43 21.42 15.11
N THR A 154 10.00 20.41 15.86
CA THR A 154 10.26 20.31 17.31
C THR A 154 11.75 20.22 17.69
N VAL A 155 12.63 19.88 16.76
CA VAL A 155 14.04 19.56 17.02
C VAL A 155 15.01 20.47 16.25
N GLU A 156 14.63 20.93 15.07
CA GLU A 156 15.50 21.62 14.12
C GLU A 156 14.82 22.79 13.41
N THR A 157 15.64 23.80 13.07
CA THR A 157 15.25 24.92 12.22
C THR A 157 15.91 24.74 10.86
N THR A 158 15.10 24.62 9.82
CA THR A 158 15.55 24.45 8.44
C THR A 158 15.32 25.73 7.65
N LYS A 159 16.21 25.99 6.70
CA LYS A 159 16.13 27.12 5.77
C LYS A 159 15.98 26.59 4.36
N SER A 160 15.01 27.14 3.66
CA SER A 160 14.70 26.82 2.27
C SER A 160 14.73 28.11 1.45
N THR A 161 15.00 28.01 0.14
CA THR A 161 14.96 29.20 -0.74
C THR A 161 13.78 29.14 -1.69
N LEU A 162 13.17 30.30 -1.93
CA LEU A 162 12.08 30.47 -2.87
C LEU A 162 12.48 31.54 -3.88
N CYS A 163 12.10 31.37 -5.14
CA CYS A 163 12.17 32.44 -6.13
C CYS A 163 10.77 32.74 -6.64
N ILE A 164 10.30 33.98 -6.44
CA ILE A 164 8.93 34.40 -6.72
C ILE A 164 8.92 35.57 -7.71
N ASP A 165 8.14 35.45 -8.79
CA ASP A 165 7.81 36.56 -9.68
C ASP A 165 6.54 37.26 -9.18
N GLU A 166 6.72 38.31 -8.38
CA GLU A 166 5.64 39.14 -7.84
C GLU A 166 4.91 39.97 -8.91
N LYS A 167 5.50 40.12 -10.10
CA LYS A 167 4.94 40.91 -11.20
C LYS A 167 4.10 40.06 -12.15
N SER A 168 4.16 38.73 -12.01
CA SER A 168 3.38 37.81 -12.81
C SER A 168 1.88 38.05 -12.64
N LYS A 169 1.12 37.87 -13.73
CA LYS A 169 -0.35 37.85 -13.67
C LYS A 169 -0.88 36.52 -13.13
N LEU A 170 -0.04 35.50 -13.08
CA LEU A 170 -0.34 34.21 -12.50
C LEU A 170 0.01 34.25 -11.01
N ASP A 171 -0.88 33.73 -10.17
CA ASP A 171 -0.69 33.69 -8.72
C ASP A 171 -0.93 32.26 -8.23
N ASN A 172 0.15 31.56 -7.90
CA ASN A 172 0.06 30.30 -7.15
C ASN A 172 0.66 30.44 -5.75
N VAL A 173 1.50 31.45 -5.51
CA VAL A 173 2.10 31.71 -4.20
C VAL A 173 1.03 31.99 -3.14
N SER A 174 -0.04 32.72 -3.48
CA SER A 174 -1.11 33.00 -2.52
C SER A 174 -1.82 31.73 -2.02
N PHE A 175 -1.86 30.68 -2.85
CA PHE A 175 -2.47 29.39 -2.51
C PHE A 175 -1.49 28.48 -1.78
N LEU A 176 -0.23 28.44 -2.20
CA LEU A 176 0.81 27.58 -1.63
C LEU A 176 1.30 28.08 -0.26
N PHE A 177 1.31 29.40 -0.04
CA PHE A 177 1.81 30.05 1.16
C PHE A 177 0.81 31.09 1.72
N PRO A 178 -0.42 30.70 2.08
CA PRO A 178 -1.50 31.64 2.41
C PRO A 178 -1.17 32.53 3.62
N LYS A 179 -0.36 32.04 4.57
CA LYS A 179 0.07 32.79 5.76
C LYS A 179 1.11 33.88 5.46
N ALA A 180 1.84 33.76 4.35
CA ALA A 180 2.88 34.72 3.99
C ALA A 180 2.29 36.06 3.49
N LYS A 181 1.01 36.07 3.10
CA LYS A 181 0.36 37.23 2.44
C LYS A 181 1.14 37.74 1.22
N LEU A 182 1.91 36.84 0.59
CA LEU A 182 2.63 37.07 -0.66
C LEU A 182 1.76 36.65 -1.84
N LYS A 183 1.99 37.28 -2.99
CA LYS A 183 1.31 36.97 -4.25
C LYS A 183 2.34 36.90 -5.37
N GLY A 184 2.03 36.09 -6.38
CA GLY A 184 2.83 35.96 -7.58
C GLY A 184 3.04 34.53 -8.01
N LEU A 185 3.93 34.34 -8.97
CA LEU A 185 4.24 33.04 -9.53
C LEU A 185 5.48 32.46 -8.86
N LEU A 186 5.36 31.28 -8.28
CA LEU A 186 6.49 30.51 -7.79
C LEU A 186 7.32 30.06 -9.00
N ILE A 187 8.60 30.43 -9.05
CA ILE A 187 9.55 29.99 -10.08
C ILE A 187 10.41 28.85 -9.57
N ARG A 188 10.86 28.91 -8.31
CA ARG A 188 11.63 27.85 -7.67
C ARG A 188 11.26 27.73 -6.19
N LEU A 189 11.23 26.50 -5.69
CA LEU A 189 11.33 26.19 -4.27
C LEU A 189 12.49 25.19 -4.11
N ASP A 190 13.42 25.48 -3.22
CA ASP A 190 14.52 24.60 -2.85
C ASP A 190 14.41 24.30 -1.35
N ALA A 191 14.13 23.04 -1.00
CA ALA A 191 13.76 22.62 0.34
C ALA A 191 14.91 21.92 1.10
N GLY A 192 16.17 22.24 0.80
CA GLY A 192 17.33 21.66 1.50
C GLY A 192 17.59 20.21 1.05
N ASP A 193 17.70 19.28 1.99
CA ASP A 193 18.08 17.87 1.75
C ASP A 193 17.07 17.04 0.93
N PHE A 194 15.95 17.64 0.49
CA PHE A 194 14.96 16.98 -0.35
C PHE A 194 14.43 17.89 -1.48
N ASN A 195 14.43 17.33 -2.69
CA ASN A 195 13.69 17.66 -3.92
C ASN A 195 13.05 19.05 -4.01
N GLY A 196 13.83 20.02 -4.52
CA GLY A 196 13.30 21.30 -4.98
C GLY A 196 12.45 21.16 -6.25
N ILE A 197 11.61 22.15 -6.51
CA ILE A 197 10.82 22.27 -7.74
C ILE A 197 11.20 23.53 -8.51
N THR A 198 11.31 23.42 -9.83
CA THR A 198 11.60 24.56 -10.73
C THR A 198 10.56 24.63 -11.83
N LEU A 199 10.00 25.82 -12.06
CA LEU A 199 9.04 26.06 -13.13
C LEU A 199 9.70 25.78 -14.49
N GLU A 200 9.13 24.84 -15.23
CA GLU A 200 9.61 24.47 -16.56
C GLU A 200 8.79 25.17 -17.64
N LYS A 201 7.46 25.17 -17.50
CA LYS A 201 6.55 25.77 -18.48
C LYS A 201 5.21 26.17 -17.89
N THR A 202 4.55 27.06 -18.62
CA THR A 202 3.15 27.45 -18.41
C THR A 202 2.36 27.14 -19.67
N ALA A 203 1.11 26.70 -19.51
CA ALA A 203 0.22 26.38 -20.63
C ALA A 203 -1.23 26.76 -20.31
N GLU A 204 -2.05 26.88 -21.36
CA GLU A 204 -3.51 26.91 -21.21
C GLU A 204 -4.02 25.55 -20.74
N ALA A 205 -5.08 25.54 -19.95
CA ALA A 205 -5.78 24.35 -19.49
C ALA A 205 -7.28 24.48 -19.72
N ASN A 206 -7.98 23.35 -19.71
CA ASN A 206 -9.44 23.30 -19.75
C ASN A 206 -9.94 22.21 -18.80
N ALA A 207 -9.40 22.21 -17.58
CA ALA A 207 -9.81 21.26 -16.55
C ALA A 207 -11.02 21.83 -15.81
N LYS A 208 -12.00 20.96 -15.53
CA LYS A 208 -13.16 21.31 -14.73
C LYS A 208 -13.40 20.24 -13.71
N VAL A 209 -13.64 20.65 -12.47
CA VAL A 209 -13.99 19.73 -11.40
C VAL A 209 -15.18 20.27 -10.60
N THR A 210 -15.90 19.37 -9.95
CA THR A 210 -16.87 19.71 -8.91
C THR A 210 -16.35 19.30 -7.55
N PHE A 211 -16.64 20.13 -6.54
CA PHE A 211 -16.30 19.85 -5.15
C PHE A 211 -17.37 20.44 -4.23
N ASP A 212 -18.03 19.58 -3.46
CA ASP A 212 -18.93 19.98 -2.38
C ASP A 212 -18.19 19.82 -1.05
N GLU A 213 -17.53 20.91 -0.63
CA GLU A 213 -16.72 20.94 0.59
C GLU A 213 -17.47 20.42 1.83
N LYS A 214 -18.76 20.77 1.96
CA LYS A 214 -19.56 20.38 3.13
C LYS A 214 -19.83 18.88 3.12
N LYS A 215 -20.31 18.36 1.98
CA LYS A 215 -20.59 16.93 1.81
C LYS A 215 -19.33 16.08 1.99
N GLU A 216 -18.20 16.53 1.46
CA GLU A 216 -16.93 15.81 1.56
C GLU A 216 -16.37 15.80 2.99
N ILE A 217 -16.47 16.93 3.72
CA ILE A 217 -16.12 16.96 5.15
C ILE A 217 -17.03 16.02 5.96
N GLU A 218 -18.35 16.04 5.72
CA GLU A 218 -19.29 15.13 6.38
C GLU A 218 -18.96 13.66 6.10
N SER A 219 -18.64 13.33 4.85
CA SER A 219 -18.21 11.99 4.41
C SER A 219 -16.91 11.56 5.10
N PHE A 220 -15.90 12.44 5.13
CA PHE A 220 -14.63 12.19 5.82
C PHE A 220 -14.84 11.95 7.32
N THR A 221 -15.58 12.83 8.01
CA THR A 221 -15.84 12.71 9.45
C THR A 221 -16.60 11.42 9.78
N LYS A 222 -17.56 11.03 8.93
CA LYS A 222 -18.27 9.75 9.10
C LYS A 222 -17.32 8.56 8.97
N LYS A 223 -16.53 8.50 7.89
CA LYS A 223 -15.53 7.43 7.68
C LYS A 223 -14.54 7.34 8.85
N LEU A 224 -14.08 8.49 9.35
CA LEU A 224 -13.17 8.54 10.48
C LEU A 224 -13.83 8.04 11.78
N ALA A 225 -15.09 8.42 12.03
CA ALA A 225 -15.84 7.95 13.20
C ALA A 225 -16.08 6.43 13.16
N ASP A 226 -16.36 5.89 11.98
CA ASP A 226 -16.53 4.45 11.79
C ASP A 226 -15.21 3.71 12.03
N LYS A 227 -14.08 4.21 11.49
CA LYS A 227 -12.73 3.67 11.76
C LYS A 227 -12.32 3.78 13.22
N LYS A 228 -12.68 4.88 13.89
CA LYS A 228 -12.44 5.04 15.32
C LYS A 228 -13.21 4.02 16.14
N LYS A 229 -14.49 3.78 15.81
CA LYS A 229 -15.30 2.76 16.48
C LYS A 229 -14.77 1.36 16.23
N GLU A 230 -14.37 1.06 15.01
CA GLU A 230 -13.70 -0.20 14.64
C GLU A 230 -12.45 -0.38 15.50
N TYR A 231 -11.59 0.63 15.56
CA TYR A 231 -10.41 0.62 16.43
C TYR A 231 -10.77 0.44 17.90
N GLU A 232 -11.69 1.22 18.47
CA GLU A 232 -12.09 1.13 19.89
C GLU A 232 -12.76 -0.22 20.23
N ALA A 233 -13.54 -0.78 19.32
CA ALA A 233 -14.12 -2.11 19.48
C ALA A 233 -13.04 -3.20 19.50
N ASN A 234 -12.01 -3.04 18.66
CA ASN A 234 -10.88 -3.96 18.57
C ASN A 234 -9.87 -3.77 19.71
N ASN A 235 -9.82 -2.57 20.32
CA ASN A 235 -8.84 -2.18 21.33
C ASN A 235 -9.37 -2.25 22.77
N ASN A 236 -10.42 -3.04 23.00
CA ASN A 236 -10.96 -3.32 24.35
C ASN A 236 -10.05 -4.23 25.21
N PHE A 237 -8.76 -4.33 24.88
CA PHE A 237 -7.72 -4.67 25.85
C PHE A 237 -7.40 -3.41 26.63
N ALA A 238 -7.97 -3.29 27.84
CA ALA A 238 -7.62 -2.23 28.77
C ALA A 238 -6.13 -2.32 29.13
N VAL A 239 -5.27 -1.62 28.40
CA VAL A 239 -3.92 -1.32 28.87
C VAL A 239 -4.06 -0.15 29.85
N ASP A 240 -4.11 -0.50 31.13
CA ASP A 240 -4.15 0.47 32.22
C ASP A 240 -2.96 1.43 32.08
N SER A 241 -3.26 2.72 32.02
CA SER A 241 -2.40 3.79 31.50
C SER A 241 -1.28 4.21 32.46
N VAL A 242 -0.49 3.27 32.99
CA VAL A 242 0.56 3.56 33.98
C VAL A 242 1.95 3.82 33.38
N TYR A 243 2.20 3.52 32.10
CA TYR A 243 3.57 3.52 31.56
C TYR A 243 3.82 4.52 30.43
N ALA A 244 3.27 5.74 30.55
CA ALA A 244 3.58 6.85 29.65
C ALA A 244 4.97 7.48 29.88
N ASP A 245 5.80 6.94 30.77
CA ASP A 245 7.12 7.49 31.04
C ASP A 245 8.16 6.39 31.27
N SER A 246 8.97 6.14 30.25
CA SER A 246 10.44 5.99 30.33
C SER A 246 10.95 5.22 29.12
N ALA A 247 12.15 5.60 28.67
CA ALA A 247 12.94 5.05 27.58
C ALA A 247 13.39 3.58 27.79
N ILE A 248 12.52 2.75 28.38
CA ILE A 248 12.70 1.31 28.63
C ILE A 248 11.70 0.47 27.81
N ALA A 249 10.66 1.10 27.24
CA ALA A 249 9.56 0.39 26.57
C ALA A 249 9.91 -0.24 25.19
N ALA A 250 10.99 0.20 24.54
CA ALA A 250 11.29 -0.26 23.17
C ALA A 250 12.05 -1.60 23.11
N ASP A 251 12.77 -2.00 24.16
CA ASP A 251 13.69 -3.15 24.07
C ASP A 251 13.19 -4.45 24.73
N TYR A 252 12.13 -4.46 25.56
CA TYR A 252 11.79 -5.67 26.36
C TYR A 252 10.31 -5.84 26.71
N TYR A 253 9.39 -5.74 25.73
CA TYR A 253 7.94 -5.95 25.98
C TYR A 253 7.34 -7.14 25.22
N THR A 254 8.08 -8.24 25.12
CA THR A 254 7.55 -9.50 24.60
C THR A 254 7.36 -10.47 25.78
N PRO A 255 6.21 -11.18 25.87
CA PRO A 255 5.91 -12.09 26.99
C PRO A 255 6.92 -13.24 27.10
N ASP A 256 7.64 -13.52 26.01
CA ASP A 256 8.68 -14.53 25.91
C ASP A 256 9.75 -14.09 24.88
N ASN A 257 10.76 -14.94 24.70
CA ASN A 257 11.84 -14.76 23.73
C ASN A 257 11.49 -15.24 22.30
N ARG A 258 10.21 -15.30 21.90
CA ARG A 258 9.82 -15.85 20.58
C ARG A 258 10.45 -15.16 19.36
N TYR A 259 10.89 -13.92 19.48
CA TYR A 259 11.57 -13.19 18.42
C TYR A 259 13.03 -13.62 18.24
N ASP A 260 13.61 -14.28 19.25
CA ASP A 260 14.92 -14.90 19.17
C ASP A 260 14.86 -16.30 18.53
N ASP A 261 13.65 -16.82 18.24
CA ASP A 261 13.50 -18.11 17.55
C ASP A 261 14.03 -17.98 16.12
N PRO A 262 15.00 -18.82 15.69
CA PRO A 262 15.47 -18.85 14.32
C PRO A 262 14.36 -19.03 13.27
N ILE A 263 13.23 -19.68 13.63
CA ILE A 263 12.07 -19.80 12.76
C ILE A 263 11.37 -18.46 12.54
N ASN A 264 11.29 -17.61 13.57
CA ASN A 264 10.68 -16.28 13.51
C ASN A 264 11.65 -15.25 12.88
N SER A 265 12.91 -15.29 13.30
CA SER A 265 13.99 -14.43 12.82
C SER A 265 14.68 -14.96 11.55
N TYR A 266 13.96 -15.71 10.71
CA TYR A 266 14.52 -16.45 9.58
C TYR A 266 15.25 -15.54 8.57
N TYR A 267 14.86 -14.27 8.46
CA TYR A 267 15.51 -13.29 7.59
C TYR A 267 17.00 -13.11 7.89
N SER A 268 17.44 -13.35 9.13
CA SER A 268 18.85 -13.31 9.53
C SER A 268 19.71 -14.42 8.89
N TYR A 269 19.08 -15.43 8.29
CA TYR A 269 19.73 -16.56 7.62
C TYR A 269 19.84 -16.38 6.09
N GLN A 270 19.39 -15.23 5.54
CA GLN A 270 19.59 -14.84 4.13
C GLN A 270 21.03 -14.39 3.86
N THR A 271 22.00 -15.28 4.07
CA THR A 271 23.43 -14.93 4.05
C THR A 271 24.12 -15.26 2.73
N SER A 272 23.40 -15.70 1.70
CA SER A 272 24.00 -16.03 0.40
C SER A 272 24.35 -14.77 -0.39
N GLU A 273 25.44 -14.79 -1.15
CA GLU A 273 25.73 -13.78 -2.17
C GLU A 273 24.87 -13.99 -3.44
N ASN A 274 24.16 -15.12 -3.56
CA ASN A 274 23.27 -15.43 -4.67
C ASN A 274 21.80 -15.07 -4.31
N ASN A 275 21.25 -14.08 -5.00
CA ASN A 275 19.87 -13.61 -4.82
C ASN A 275 18.82 -14.72 -5.03
N ASN A 276 19.04 -15.67 -5.93
CA ASN A 276 18.11 -16.78 -6.16
C ASN A 276 18.07 -17.73 -4.96
N VAL A 277 19.24 -18.02 -4.35
CA VAL A 277 19.33 -18.83 -3.12
C VAL A 277 18.57 -18.16 -1.97
N ASN A 278 18.77 -16.85 -1.76
CA ASN A 278 18.05 -16.11 -0.72
C ASN A 278 16.54 -16.07 -0.97
N THR A 279 16.11 -15.91 -2.23
CA THR A 279 14.69 -15.91 -2.60
C THR A 279 14.03 -17.25 -2.31
N LEU A 280 14.65 -18.36 -2.75
CA LEU A 280 14.16 -19.71 -2.50
C LEU A 280 14.19 -20.06 -1.01
N PHE A 281 15.21 -19.60 -0.28
CA PHE A 281 15.29 -19.75 1.16
C PHE A 281 14.10 -19.07 1.85
N ASN A 282 13.86 -17.79 1.53
CA ASN A 282 12.78 -17.01 2.14
C ASN A 282 11.40 -17.62 1.93
N ASN A 283 11.10 -18.05 0.72
CA ASN A 283 9.81 -18.65 0.41
C ASN A 283 9.53 -19.88 1.28
N ILE A 284 10.53 -20.76 1.44
CA ILE A 284 10.39 -21.94 2.31
C ILE A 284 10.41 -21.56 3.79
N ALA A 285 11.27 -20.63 4.21
CA ALA A 285 11.40 -20.23 5.61
C ALA A 285 10.11 -19.57 6.13
N LEU A 286 9.42 -18.79 5.30
CA LEU A 286 8.11 -18.24 5.59
C LEU A 286 7.06 -19.36 5.80
N LEU A 287 7.04 -20.38 4.94
CA LEU A 287 6.15 -21.53 5.13
C LEU A 287 6.43 -22.28 6.44
N ASN A 288 7.71 -22.40 6.80
CA ASN A 288 8.11 -23.00 8.07
C ASN A 288 7.67 -22.15 9.26
N TYR A 289 7.78 -20.82 9.17
CA TYR A 289 7.25 -19.90 10.17
C TYR A 289 5.75 -20.08 10.36
N SER A 290 4.98 -20.01 9.27
CA SER A 290 3.53 -20.21 9.31
C SER A 290 3.16 -21.56 9.89
N LEU A 291 3.89 -22.64 9.58
CA LEU A 291 3.59 -23.96 10.13
C LEU A 291 3.90 -24.07 11.63
N VAL A 292 4.98 -23.47 12.10
CA VAL A 292 5.43 -23.58 13.51
C VAL A 292 4.64 -22.66 14.43
N TYR A 293 4.21 -21.51 13.92
CA TYR A 293 3.45 -20.52 14.67
C TYR A 293 1.99 -20.42 14.23
N ASN A 294 1.48 -21.39 13.45
CA ASN A 294 0.08 -21.40 13.08
C ASN A 294 -0.76 -21.48 14.34
N ASP A 295 -1.67 -20.53 14.49
CA ASP A 295 -2.61 -20.45 15.59
C ASP A 295 -3.95 -20.12 14.93
N SER A 296 -4.66 -21.17 14.56
CA SER A 296 -5.84 -21.05 13.69
C SER A 296 -7.09 -20.62 14.43
N ASP A 297 -7.15 -20.88 15.74
CA ASP A 297 -8.20 -20.41 16.64
C ASP A 297 -7.81 -19.15 17.42
N TYR A 298 -6.54 -18.75 17.30
CA TYR A 298 -5.92 -17.57 17.87
C TYR A 298 -5.97 -17.54 19.40
N ASP A 299 -5.83 -18.70 20.03
CA ASP A 299 -5.82 -18.84 21.48
C ASP A 299 -4.46 -18.41 22.13
N GLY A 300 -3.52 -17.95 21.30
CA GLY A 300 -2.18 -17.54 21.69
C GLY A 300 -1.20 -18.71 21.79
N LYS A 301 -1.62 -19.93 21.43
CA LYS A 301 -0.80 -21.14 21.39
C LYS A 301 -0.80 -21.70 19.97
N PRO A 302 0.37 -22.09 19.43
CA PRO A 302 0.39 -22.76 18.15
C PRO A 302 -0.45 -24.05 18.15
N ASP A 303 -1.18 -24.29 17.05
CA ASP A 303 -2.02 -25.47 16.81
C ASP A 303 -1.25 -26.79 16.98
N TYR A 304 0.05 -26.74 16.69
CA TYR A 304 0.94 -27.88 16.70
C TYR A 304 2.06 -27.70 17.73
N ASP A 305 2.37 -28.77 18.44
CA ASP A 305 3.60 -28.85 19.23
C ASP A 305 4.81 -28.47 18.36
N ARG A 306 5.62 -27.52 18.85
CA ARG A 306 6.76 -26.96 18.13
C ARG A 306 7.72 -28.03 17.61
N ASN A 307 8.01 -29.06 18.41
CA ASN A 307 8.93 -30.12 17.99
C ASN A 307 8.36 -30.94 16.83
N THR A 308 7.05 -31.17 16.83
CA THR A 308 6.32 -31.84 15.77
C THR A 308 6.27 -30.97 14.51
N ALA A 309 5.88 -29.70 14.65
CA ALA A 309 5.84 -28.73 13.55
C ALA A 309 7.22 -28.55 12.90
N LEU A 310 8.30 -28.45 13.69
CA LEU A 310 9.67 -28.36 13.19
C LEU A 310 10.12 -29.59 12.39
N LYS A 311 9.75 -30.79 12.83
CA LYS A 311 10.07 -32.02 12.08
C LYS A 311 9.35 -32.06 10.73
N VAL A 312 8.10 -31.60 10.70
CA VAL A 312 7.32 -31.48 9.48
C VAL A 312 7.94 -30.42 8.57
N ALA A 313 8.24 -29.23 9.09
CA ALA A 313 8.93 -28.14 8.39
C ALA A 313 10.25 -28.61 7.74
N GLU A 314 11.10 -29.31 8.49
CA GLU A 314 12.37 -29.83 7.97
C GLU A 314 12.15 -30.89 6.88
N SER A 315 11.15 -31.75 7.05
CA SER A 315 10.83 -32.79 6.08
C SER A 315 10.26 -32.21 4.78
N SER A 316 9.33 -31.26 4.88
CA SER A 316 8.74 -30.53 3.76
C SER A 316 9.79 -29.70 3.04
N THR A 317 10.67 -29.01 3.76
CA THR A 317 11.81 -28.27 3.19
C THR A 317 12.68 -29.17 2.34
N LYS A 318 13.04 -30.37 2.83
CA LYS A 318 13.84 -31.34 2.05
C LYS A 318 13.14 -31.79 0.77
N GLN A 319 11.80 -31.88 0.78
CA GLN A 319 11.04 -32.21 -0.43
C GLN A 319 11.01 -31.02 -1.41
N LEU A 320 10.72 -29.81 -0.92
CA LEU A 320 10.68 -28.60 -1.75
C LEU A 320 12.03 -28.31 -2.42
N VAL A 321 13.13 -28.42 -1.68
CA VAL A 321 14.49 -28.28 -2.24
C VAL A 321 14.77 -29.33 -3.33
N LYS A 322 14.29 -30.57 -3.16
CA LYS A 322 14.40 -31.59 -4.23
C LYS A 322 13.56 -31.22 -5.45
N GLN A 323 12.40 -30.60 -5.26
CA GLN A 323 11.55 -30.17 -6.36
C GLN A 323 12.19 -29.01 -7.12
N PHE A 324 12.77 -28.00 -6.44
CA PHE A 324 13.49 -26.92 -7.11
C PHE A 324 14.56 -27.41 -8.07
N LYS A 325 15.26 -28.50 -7.72
CA LYS A 325 16.22 -29.14 -8.62
C LYS A 325 15.54 -29.83 -9.82
N LYS A 326 14.43 -30.53 -9.59
CA LYS A 326 13.69 -31.26 -10.64
C LYS A 326 13.03 -30.31 -11.64
N SER A 327 12.41 -29.24 -11.14
CA SER A 327 11.77 -28.19 -11.92
C SER A 327 12.75 -27.16 -12.49
N LYS A 328 14.06 -27.33 -12.25
CA LYS A 328 15.14 -26.46 -12.73
C LYS A 328 15.06 -25.01 -12.22
N LEU A 329 14.39 -24.79 -11.09
CA LEU A 329 14.36 -23.50 -10.38
C LEU A 329 15.68 -23.18 -9.68
N ALA A 330 16.50 -24.19 -9.42
CA ALA A 330 17.84 -24.03 -8.87
C ALA A 330 18.85 -24.99 -9.52
N THR A 331 20.06 -24.48 -9.73
CA THR A 331 21.23 -25.25 -10.15
C THR A 331 21.72 -26.17 -9.03
N LYS A 332 22.65 -27.08 -9.35
CA LYS A 332 23.20 -27.99 -8.33
C LYS A 332 23.95 -27.22 -7.24
N GLU A 333 24.70 -26.21 -7.64
CA GLU A 333 25.49 -25.34 -6.77
C GLU A 333 24.59 -24.55 -5.81
N GLU A 334 23.50 -23.97 -6.33
CA GLU A 334 22.47 -23.28 -5.53
C GLU A 334 21.76 -24.21 -4.55
N ILE A 335 21.47 -25.45 -4.96
CA ILE A 335 20.88 -26.46 -4.07
C ILE A 335 21.85 -26.85 -2.95
N ASP A 336 23.14 -27.00 -3.24
CA ASP A 336 24.14 -27.34 -2.24
C ASP A 336 24.31 -26.21 -1.21
N GLU A 337 24.23 -24.95 -1.65
CA GLU A 337 24.23 -23.78 -0.77
C GLU A 337 22.96 -23.67 0.07
N LEU A 338 21.79 -23.82 -0.55
CA LEU A 338 20.48 -23.79 0.12
C LEU A 338 20.38 -24.86 1.20
N ASN A 339 20.89 -26.07 0.95
CA ASN A 339 20.96 -27.13 1.96
C ASN A 339 21.87 -26.77 3.15
N LYS A 340 22.97 -26.05 2.94
CA LYS A 340 23.84 -25.59 4.04
C LYS A 340 23.13 -24.55 4.90
N ILE A 341 22.43 -23.59 4.27
CA ILE A 341 21.67 -22.57 4.98
C ILE A 341 20.55 -23.22 5.80
N PHE A 342 19.73 -24.08 5.18
CA PHE A 342 18.64 -24.76 5.90
C PHE A 342 19.15 -25.67 7.01
N LYS A 343 20.30 -26.32 6.82
CA LYS A 343 20.92 -27.11 7.89
C LYS A 343 21.22 -26.23 9.11
N LYS A 344 21.86 -25.07 8.92
CA LYS A 344 22.14 -24.14 10.02
C LYS A 344 20.85 -23.60 10.66
N TYR A 345 19.90 -23.17 9.83
CA TYR A 345 18.58 -22.69 10.24
C TYR A 345 17.86 -23.70 11.15
N PHE A 346 17.72 -24.96 10.73
CA PHE A 346 17.07 -25.98 11.55
C PHE A 346 17.91 -26.45 12.74
N ASP A 347 19.24 -26.50 12.62
CA ASP A 347 20.13 -26.83 13.74
C ASP A 347 20.02 -25.80 14.87
N ASP A 348 19.89 -24.51 14.53
CA ASP A 348 19.69 -23.44 15.50
C ASP A 348 18.26 -23.45 16.05
N ALA A 349 17.24 -23.63 15.20
CA ALA A 349 15.84 -23.75 15.63
C ALA A 349 15.60 -24.91 16.62
N LYS A 350 16.32 -26.02 16.48
CA LYS A 350 16.28 -27.16 17.42
C LYS A 350 16.91 -26.86 18.78
N LYS A 351 17.86 -25.94 18.85
CA LYS A 351 18.50 -25.52 20.11
C LYS A 351 17.68 -24.46 20.84
N PHE A 352 16.90 -23.69 20.09
CA PHE A 352 16.03 -22.67 20.65
C PHE A 352 15.01 -23.26 21.61
N LYS A 353 14.84 -22.59 22.75
CA LYS A 353 13.82 -22.88 23.74
C LYS A 353 13.02 -21.61 23.96
N LEU A 354 11.70 -21.75 23.87
CA LEU A 354 10.79 -20.68 24.24
C LEU A 354 10.83 -20.53 25.76
N GLU A 355 11.23 -19.34 26.21
CA GLU A 355 11.36 -18.98 27.62
C GLU A 355 10.57 -17.70 27.87
N ALA A 356 9.75 -17.73 28.93
CA ALA A 356 9.01 -16.56 29.38
C ALA A 356 9.99 -15.45 29.79
N ASN A 357 9.67 -14.21 29.44
CA ASN A 357 10.49 -13.07 29.80
C ASN A 357 10.31 -12.79 31.31
N PRO A 358 11.36 -12.92 32.14
CA PRO A 358 11.24 -12.77 33.60
C PRO A 358 10.88 -11.34 34.05
N ASN A 359 11.02 -10.36 33.15
CA ASN A 359 10.64 -8.97 33.39
C ASN A 359 9.21 -8.65 32.91
N TYR A 360 8.53 -9.62 32.30
CA TYR A 360 7.10 -9.52 31.97
C TYR A 360 6.29 -9.87 33.23
N GLY A 361 5.35 -8.99 33.61
CA GLY A 361 4.75 -8.94 34.95
C GLY A 361 4.24 -10.28 35.50
N ASN A 362 4.79 -10.68 36.64
CA ASN A 362 4.46 -11.90 37.40
C ASN A 362 3.07 -11.89 38.10
N ASN A 363 2.11 -11.09 37.63
CA ASN A 363 0.79 -10.94 38.27
C ASN A 363 -0.41 -11.36 37.40
N THR A 364 -0.16 -11.96 36.25
CA THR A 364 -1.14 -12.76 35.52
C THR A 364 -0.47 -14.07 35.24
N THR A 365 -0.92 -15.14 35.90
CA THR A 365 -0.51 -16.48 35.50
C THR A 365 -0.83 -16.64 34.01
N ILE A 366 -0.02 -17.41 33.29
CA ILE A 366 -0.19 -17.68 31.85
C ILE A 366 -1.63 -18.19 31.56
N GLU A 367 -2.32 -18.75 32.56
CA GLU A 367 -3.73 -19.16 32.51
C GLU A 367 -4.72 -17.98 32.40
N ASP A 368 -4.46 -16.82 33.02
CA ASP A 368 -5.37 -15.66 32.99
C ASP A 368 -5.27 -14.87 31.68
N ALA A 369 -4.08 -14.84 31.06
CA ALA A 369 -3.91 -14.29 29.72
C ALA A 369 -4.54 -15.20 28.65
N ALA A 370 -4.42 -16.52 28.78
CA ALA A 370 -5.08 -17.48 27.90
C ALA A 370 -6.62 -17.45 28.04
N ALA A 371 -7.15 -17.17 29.24
CA ALA A 371 -8.60 -17.03 29.47
C ALA A 371 -9.18 -15.72 28.90
N ALA A 372 -8.39 -14.64 28.85
CA ALA A 372 -8.81 -13.38 28.24
C ALA A 372 -8.78 -13.43 26.70
N VAL A 373 -7.86 -14.19 26.11
CA VAL A 373 -7.80 -14.46 24.66
C VAL A 373 -8.88 -15.47 24.24
N ALA A 374 -9.23 -16.45 25.08
CA ALA A 374 -10.32 -17.39 24.82
C ALA A 374 -11.73 -16.76 24.80
N ALA A 375 -11.88 -15.48 25.19
CA ALA A 375 -13.18 -14.81 25.24
C ALA A 375 -13.61 -14.19 23.90
N ASN A 376 -12.70 -13.97 22.94
CA ASN A 376 -13.03 -13.59 21.57
C ASN A 376 -11.98 -14.22 20.64
N SER A 377 -12.36 -15.24 19.88
CA SER A 377 -11.47 -15.80 18.88
C SER A 377 -11.23 -14.74 17.80
N LEU A 378 -9.97 -14.54 17.37
CA LEU A 378 -9.72 -13.77 16.13
C LEU A 378 -10.33 -14.46 14.89
N ALA A 379 -10.81 -15.70 14.99
CA ALA A 379 -11.67 -16.33 13.98
C ALA A 379 -13.07 -15.69 13.88
N ASP A 380 -13.50 -14.89 14.87
CA ASP A 380 -14.68 -14.03 14.76
C ASP A 380 -14.37 -12.70 14.02
N TYR A 381 -13.08 -12.39 13.80
CA TYR A 381 -12.59 -11.19 13.12
C TYR A 381 -12.17 -11.43 11.67
N TYR A 382 -11.91 -12.69 11.29
CA TYR A 382 -11.81 -13.11 9.91
C TYR A 382 -13.15 -13.69 9.48
N ASP A 383 -13.75 -13.13 8.43
CA ASP A 383 -14.93 -13.75 7.82
C ASP A 383 -14.62 -15.22 7.55
N THR A 384 -15.46 -16.10 8.09
CA THR A 384 -15.38 -17.53 7.77
C THR A 384 -15.38 -17.65 6.26
N TYR A 385 -14.45 -18.40 5.66
CA TYR A 385 -14.39 -18.51 4.20
C TYR A 385 -15.74 -18.98 3.65
N GLU A 386 -16.52 -18.04 3.12
CA GLU A 386 -17.78 -18.30 2.46
C GLU A 386 -17.51 -18.49 0.98
N SER A 387 -17.57 -19.76 0.57
CA SER A 387 -17.24 -20.12 -0.80
C SER A 387 -18.33 -19.66 -1.78
N THR A 388 -18.01 -18.66 -2.60
CA THR A 388 -18.88 -18.15 -3.67
C THR A 388 -18.61 -18.79 -5.04
N TYR A 389 -17.72 -19.78 -5.10
CA TYR A 389 -17.24 -20.38 -6.36
C TYR A 389 -18.34 -20.84 -7.32
N LYS A 390 -19.50 -21.28 -6.82
CA LYS A 390 -20.61 -21.73 -7.68
C LYS A 390 -21.22 -20.59 -8.50
N THR A 391 -21.13 -19.36 -8.00
CA THR A 391 -21.69 -18.15 -8.61
C THR A 391 -20.62 -17.20 -9.17
N THR A 392 -19.34 -17.49 -8.98
CA THR A 392 -18.22 -16.73 -9.54
C THR A 392 -18.29 -16.71 -11.08
N ASP A 393 -18.16 -15.53 -11.67
CA ASP A 393 -18.08 -15.36 -13.11
C ASP A 393 -16.64 -15.55 -13.59
N THR A 394 -16.40 -16.59 -14.38
CA THR A 394 -15.07 -16.88 -14.95
C THR A 394 -14.69 -15.97 -16.11
N ASN A 395 -15.59 -15.09 -16.55
CA ASN A 395 -15.30 -14.14 -17.62
C ASN A 395 -14.52 -12.91 -17.18
N ILE A 396 -14.50 -12.62 -15.88
CA ILE A 396 -13.85 -11.46 -15.26
C ILE A 396 -12.63 -11.86 -14.43
N ILE A 397 -12.07 -13.04 -14.69
CA ILE A 397 -10.84 -13.49 -14.03
C ILE A 397 -9.67 -12.68 -14.56
N ASP A 398 -9.03 -11.96 -13.64
CA ASP A 398 -7.72 -11.34 -13.83
C ASP A 398 -6.67 -12.22 -13.17
N LEU A 399 -5.55 -12.47 -13.87
CA LEU A 399 -4.48 -13.32 -13.36
C LEU A 399 -3.34 -12.44 -12.87
N ALA A 400 -2.92 -12.64 -11.63
CA ALA A 400 -1.78 -11.91 -11.08
C ALA A 400 -0.50 -12.14 -11.90
N ILE A 401 -0.32 -13.34 -12.47
CA ILE A 401 0.84 -13.64 -13.35
C ILE A 401 0.88 -12.83 -14.64
N ASP A 402 -0.24 -12.24 -15.08
CA ASP A 402 -0.29 -11.37 -16.25
C ASP A 402 0.11 -9.92 -15.91
N ASN A 403 0.27 -9.59 -14.62
CA ASN A 403 0.74 -8.29 -14.17
C ASN A 403 2.24 -8.11 -14.51
N PRO A 404 2.66 -7.09 -15.27
CA PRO A 404 4.07 -6.85 -15.57
C PRO A 404 4.94 -6.63 -14.31
N ASP A 405 4.33 -6.11 -13.24
CA ASP A 405 5.02 -5.74 -11.99
C ASP A 405 5.41 -6.98 -11.15
N VAL A 406 4.87 -8.17 -11.45
CA VAL A 406 5.22 -9.41 -10.73
C VAL A 406 6.31 -10.24 -11.41
N SER A 407 6.95 -9.71 -12.46
CA SER A 407 7.96 -10.41 -13.26
C SER A 407 9.12 -11.00 -12.46
N ASP A 408 9.54 -10.33 -11.37
CA ASP A 408 10.57 -10.85 -10.47
C ASP A 408 10.08 -12.05 -9.65
N PHE A 409 8.80 -12.07 -9.26
CA PHE A 409 8.18 -13.19 -8.56
C PHE A 409 7.98 -14.39 -9.48
N LEU A 410 7.80 -14.18 -10.79
CA LEU A 410 7.72 -15.27 -11.76
C LEU A 410 9.01 -16.10 -11.88
N LYS A 411 10.15 -15.62 -11.36
CA LYS A 411 11.41 -16.38 -11.34
C LYS A 411 11.31 -17.68 -10.54
N VAL A 412 10.47 -17.70 -9.51
CA VAL A 412 10.24 -18.88 -8.65
C VAL A 412 9.03 -19.72 -9.08
N ALA A 413 8.28 -19.27 -10.09
CA ALA A 413 7.16 -20.00 -10.63
C ALA A 413 7.63 -21.05 -11.68
N PRO A 414 6.90 -22.16 -11.85
CA PRO A 414 7.17 -23.13 -12.91
C PRO A 414 7.22 -22.49 -14.30
N GLU A 415 8.01 -23.07 -15.20
CA GLU A 415 8.25 -22.49 -16.53
C GLU A 415 6.95 -22.32 -17.35
N HIS A 416 5.96 -23.19 -17.14
CA HIS A 416 4.66 -23.09 -17.81
C HIS A 416 3.86 -21.84 -17.39
N CYS A 417 4.11 -21.28 -16.20
CA CYS A 417 3.45 -20.06 -15.72
C CYS A 417 3.96 -18.80 -16.41
N LYS A 418 5.23 -18.77 -16.83
CA LYS A 418 5.84 -17.62 -17.53
C LYS A 418 5.31 -17.42 -18.95
N ASN A 419 4.72 -18.46 -19.53
CA ASN A 419 4.23 -18.46 -20.90
C ASN A 419 2.92 -19.26 -21.04
N LEU A 420 2.00 -19.04 -20.10
CA LEU A 420 0.78 -19.83 -19.95
C LEU A 420 -0.09 -19.84 -21.23
N ASN A 421 -0.27 -18.67 -21.83
CA ASN A 421 -1.09 -18.53 -23.04
C ASN A 421 -0.64 -19.43 -24.20
N ASN A 422 0.66 -19.68 -24.32
CA ASN A 422 1.24 -20.51 -25.37
C ASN A 422 1.41 -21.98 -24.96
N SER A 423 1.37 -22.30 -23.65
CA SER A 423 1.53 -23.67 -23.17
C SER A 423 0.24 -24.49 -23.26
N ILE A 424 -0.92 -23.83 -23.30
CA ILE A 424 -2.22 -24.51 -23.31
C ILE A 424 -2.57 -25.06 -24.70
N PRO A 425 -2.95 -26.34 -24.81
CA PRO A 425 -3.36 -26.95 -26.08
C PRO A 425 -4.56 -26.26 -26.72
N THR A 426 -4.70 -26.44 -28.04
CA THR A 426 -5.90 -26.01 -28.74
C THR A 426 -6.95 -27.13 -28.71
N PHE A 427 -8.14 -26.76 -28.25
CA PHE A 427 -9.31 -27.64 -28.14
C PHE A 427 -10.38 -27.25 -29.15
N SER A 428 -11.25 -28.20 -29.49
CA SER A 428 -12.39 -27.94 -30.37
C SER A 428 -13.42 -27.02 -29.69
N ASP A 429 -13.57 -27.14 -28.36
CA ASP A 429 -14.36 -26.23 -27.54
C ASP A 429 -13.51 -25.01 -27.12
N LYS A 430 -13.88 -23.82 -27.62
CA LYS A 430 -13.20 -22.55 -27.29
C LYS A 430 -13.29 -22.20 -25.81
N ASN A 431 -14.37 -22.60 -25.14
CA ASN A 431 -14.56 -22.34 -23.72
C ASN A 431 -13.69 -23.28 -22.86
N LEU A 432 -13.36 -24.48 -23.34
CA LEU A 432 -12.45 -25.38 -22.61
C LEU A 432 -11.04 -24.79 -22.51
N LYS A 433 -10.54 -24.18 -23.60
CA LYS A 433 -9.23 -23.49 -23.57
C LYS A 433 -9.22 -22.36 -22.53
N LYS A 434 -10.30 -21.58 -22.47
CA LYS A 434 -10.45 -20.49 -21.51
C LYS A 434 -10.49 -20.99 -20.07
N ASP A 435 -11.34 -21.97 -19.77
CA ASP A 435 -11.46 -22.49 -18.40
C ASP A 435 -10.15 -23.12 -17.93
N LEU A 436 -9.44 -23.80 -18.83
CA LEU A 436 -8.12 -24.37 -18.54
C LEU A 436 -7.06 -23.29 -18.33
N HIS A 437 -7.10 -22.19 -19.09
CA HIS A 437 -6.24 -21.03 -18.87
C HIS A 437 -6.47 -20.41 -17.52
N ASN A 438 -7.73 -20.17 -17.17
CA ASN A 438 -8.09 -19.60 -15.88
C ASN A 438 -7.71 -20.54 -14.73
N TYR A 439 -7.96 -21.85 -14.87
CA TYR A 439 -7.61 -22.82 -13.85
C TYR A 439 -6.09 -22.86 -13.58
N VAL A 440 -5.29 -23.04 -14.63
CA VAL A 440 -3.83 -23.12 -14.48
C VAL A 440 -3.23 -21.77 -14.10
N GLY A 441 -3.76 -20.68 -14.62
CA GLY A 441 -3.35 -19.32 -14.26
C GLY A 441 -3.55 -19.03 -12.79
N GLN A 442 -4.69 -19.40 -12.22
CA GLN A 442 -4.95 -19.23 -10.79
C GLN A 442 -4.06 -20.12 -9.93
N VAL A 443 -3.68 -21.32 -10.41
CA VAL A 443 -2.64 -22.13 -9.75
C VAL A 443 -1.27 -21.44 -9.82
N CYS A 444 -0.93 -20.82 -10.95
CA CYS A 444 0.27 -20.03 -11.12
C CYS A 444 0.31 -18.78 -10.21
N ASP A 445 -0.83 -18.11 -10.01
CA ASP A 445 -0.97 -16.98 -9.08
C ASP A 445 -0.57 -17.39 -7.65
N LEU A 446 -0.92 -18.61 -7.22
CA LEU A 446 -0.54 -19.10 -5.90
C LEU A 446 0.98 -19.25 -5.71
N TYR A 447 1.76 -19.47 -6.78
CA TYR A 447 3.22 -19.48 -6.69
C TYR A 447 3.81 -18.09 -6.41
N ILE A 448 3.08 -17.03 -6.78
CA ILE A 448 3.49 -15.63 -6.59
C ILE A 448 2.63 -14.91 -5.55
N TYR A 449 1.97 -15.64 -4.64
CA TYR A 449 1.10 -15.07 -3.60
C TYR A 449 1.78 -13.93 -2.81
N ASN A 450 3.07 -14.08 -2.53
CA ASN A 450 3.86 -13.08 -1.80
C ASN A 450 4.12 -11.79 -2.58
N SER A 451 3.68 -11.68 -3.83
CA SER A 451 3.77 -10.45 -4.63
C SER A 451 2.84 -9.34 -4.14
N GLY A 452 1.85 -9.66 -3.31
CA GLY A 452 0.79 -8.73 -2.90
C GLY A 452 -0.25 -8.45 -4.00
N SER A 453 -0.09 -9.03 -5.19
CA SER A 453 -1.04 -8.89 -6.30
C SER A 453 -2.11 -10.00 -6.34
N VAL A 454 -2.08 -10.94 -5.40
CA VAL A 454 -2.95 -12.13 -5.39
C VAL A 454 -4.04 -12.00 -4.32
N GLY A 455 -5.28 -11.84 -4.75
CA GLY A 455 -6.46 -11.95 -3.88
C GLY A 455 -6.77 -13.42 -3.58
N LEU A 456 -6.35 -13.92 -2.41
CA LEU A 456 -6.39 -15.35 -2.08
C LEU A 456 -7.81 -15.95 -2.17
N VAL A 457 -8.81 -15.26 -1.64
CA VAL A 457 -10.20 -15.75 -1.61
C VAL A 457 -10.79 -15.80 -3.03
N GLU A 458 -10.53 -14.76 -3.82
CA GLU A 458 -10.95 -14.62 -5.21
C GLU A 458 -10.28 -15.68 -6.09
N THR A 459 -8.97 -15.88 -5.93
CA THR A 459 -8.16 -16.88 -6.63
C THR A 459 -8.68 -18.29 -6.34
N ILE A 460 -8.91 -18.63 -5.06
CA ILE A 460 -9.44 -19.95 -4.68
C ILE A 460 -10.85 -20.18 -5.26
N ASN A 461 -11.75 -19.18 -5.18
CA ASN A 461 -13.09 -19.30 -5.73
C ASN A 461 -13.07 -19.46 -7.26
N SER A 462 -12.25 -18.66 -7.95
CA SER A 462 -12.09 -18.70 -9.40
C SER A 462 -11.46 -20.01 -9.89
N MET A 463 -10.47 -20.52 -9.17
CA MET A 463 -9.84 -21.81 -9.43
C MET A 463 -10.85 -22.95 -9.30
N ARG A 464 -11.63 -22.99 -8.20
CA ARG A 464 -12.66 -24.02 -7.96
C ARG A 464 -13.76 -23.98 -9.00
N LYS A 465 -14.17 -22.79 -9.42
CA LYS A 465 -15.16 -22.60 -10.47
C LYS A 465 -14.65 -23.09 -11.83
N SER A 466 -13.43 -22.70 -12.21
CA SER A 466 -12.81 -23.14 -13.47
C SER A 466 -12.64 -24.66 -13.52
N ALA A 467 -12.22 -25.29 -12.40
CA ALA A 467 -12.16 -26.74 -12.28
C ALA A 467 -13.54 -27.40 -12.46
N LEU A 468 -14.58 -26.86 -11.81
CA LEU A 468 -15.95 -27.36 -11.95
C LEU A 468 -16.44 -27.27 -13.40
N ASP A 469 -16.15 -26.16 -14.09
CA ASP A 469 -16.58 -25.95 -15.48
C ASP A 469 -15.87 -26.92 -16.45
N ILE A 470 -14.59 -27.21 -16.22
CA ILE A 470 -13.84 -28.26 -16.94
C ILE A 470 -14.47 -29.63 -16.70
N ILE A 471 -14.74 -30.00 -15.43
CA ILE A 471 -15.34 -31.29 -15.06
C ILE A 471 -16.71 -31.46 -15.73
N ASN A 472 -17.56 -30.43 -15.72
CA ASN A 472 -18.90 -30.45 -16.31
C ASN A 472 -18.90 -30.61 -17.85
N LYS A 473 -17.76 -30.31 -18.49
CA LYS A 473 -17.53 -30.47 -19.93
C LYS A 473 -16.82 -31.77 -20.28
N TYR A 474 -16.11 -32.39 -19.33
CA TYR A 474 -15.24 -33.54 -19.58
C TYR A 474 -15.95 -34.69 -20.32
N ASP A 475 -17.22 -34.97 -19.99
CA ASP A 475 -17.96 -36.05 -20.66
C ASP A 475 -18.49 -35.67 -22.06
N LYS A 476 -18.57 -34.37 -22.36
CA LYS A 476 -19.15 -33.82 -23.58
C LYS A 476 -18.10 -33.51 -24.65
N ILE A 477 -16.82 -33.47 -24.30
CA ILE A 477 -15.72 -33.20 -25.23
C ILE A 477 -15.27 -34.46 -25.97
N SER A 478 -14.62 -34.27 -27.12
CA SER A 478 -14.15 -35.35 -27.98
C SER A 478 -13.08 -36.21 -27.28
N LYS A 479 -12.91 -37.47 -27.72
CA LYS A 479 -11.87 -38.37 -27.19
C LYS A 479 -10.47 -37.75 -27.31
N ASP A 480 -10.18 -37.12 -28.45
CA ASP A 480 -8.91 -36.46 -28.72
C ASP A 480 -8.67 -35.26 -27.77
N ASP A 481 -9.71 -34.46 -27.50
CA ASP A 481 -9.59 -33.34 -26.57
C ASP A 481 -9.46 -33.80 -25.11
N LYS A 482 -10.06 -34.94 -24.72
CA LYS A 482 -9.80 -35.57 -23.41
C LYS A 482 -8.33 -35.98 -23.27
N GLU A 483 -7.77 -36.62 -24.31
CA GLU A 483 -6.37 -37.04 -24.30
C GLU A 483 -5.40 -35.87 -24.22
N LYS A 484 -5.66 -34.78 -24.97
CA LYS A 484 -4.88 -33.53 -24.86
C LYS A 484 -4.97 -32.92 -23.46
N LEU A 485 -6.17 -32.83 -22.89
CA LEU A 485 -6.40 -32.27 -21.57
C LEU A 485 -5.64 -33.06 -20.50
N THR A 486 -5.79 -34.39 -20.50
CA THR A 486 -5.09 -35.27 -19.55
C THR A 486 -3.58 -35.19 -19.72
N THR A 487 -3.07 -35.23 -20.95
CA THR A 487 -1.63 -35.10 -21.23
C THR A 487 -1.07 -33.77 -20.72
N PHE A 488 -1.79 -32.66 -20.97
CA PHE A 488 -1.36 -31.34 -20.51
C PHE A 488 -1.36 -31.24 -19.00
N LEU A 489 -2.45 -31.62 -18.32
CA LEU A 489 -2.53 -31.58 -16.86
C LEU A 489 -1.45 -32.45 -16.20
N ASN A 490 -1.15 -33.62 -16.77
CA ASN A 490 -0.08 -34.50 -16.29
C ASN A 490 1.34 -33.95 -16.57
N SER A 491 1.47 -32.93 -17.41
CA SER A 491 2.74 -32.28 -17.71
C SER A 491 3.04 -31.06 -16.83
N LEU A 492 2.05 -30.60 -16.06
CA LEU A 492 2.21 -29.53 -15.07
C LEU A 492 2.93 -30.07 -13.82
N ASP A 493 3.60 -29.17 -13.08
CA ASP A 493 4.41 -29.48 -11.89
C ASP A 493 3.55 -29.79 -10.65
#